data_AF-A0A2S9PXV4-F1
#
_entry.id   AF-A0A2S9PXV4-F1
#
_cell.length_a   1.000
_cell.length_b   1.000
_cell.length_c   1.000
_cell.angle_alpha   90.00
_cell.angle_beta   90.00
_cell.angle_gamma   90.00
#
_symmetry.space_group_name_H-M   'P 1'
#
loop_
_entity.id
_entity.type
_entity.pdbx_description
1 polymer ?
#
loop_
_entity_poly.entity_id
_entity_poly.type
_entity_poly.pdbx_seq_one_letter_code
_entity_poly.pdbx_strand_id
1 'polypeptide(L)'
;MPMNETLPRFTADLHRLSPAQRHRFRQAVAAFVDDLRAGRGYFRVGLRVKGVRSAPGVFELTWDSNGRATCQYGPAIPTGV
;
A
#
# COMPACT_ATOMS: atom_id res chain seq x y z
N MET A 1 10.84 6.97 10.02
CA MET A 1 10.18 6.48 8.78
C MET A 1 9.79 5.03 9.05
N PRO A 2 8.52 4.58 9.01
CA PRO A 2 8.23 3.17 9.18
C PRO A 2 8.75 2.41 7.97
N MET A 3 9.68 1.48 8.20
CA MET A 3 10.26 0.62 7.17
C MET A 3 9.24 -0.49 6.87
N ASN A 4 8.72 -0.50 5.65
CA ASN A 4 7.71 -1.45 5.19
C ASN A 4 8.40 -2.75 4.74
N GLU A 5 8.02 -3.89 5.31
CA GLU A 5 8.48 -5.19 4.83
C GLU A 5 7.85 -5.47 3.46
N THR A 6 8.68 -5.55 2.43
CA THR A 6 8.24 -5.82 1.06
C THR A 6 8.56 -7.26 0.73
N LEU A 7 7.54 -8.13 0.68
CA LEU A 7 7.69 -9.54 0.32
C LEU A 7 8.41 -9.68 -1.05
N PRO A 8 9.31 -10.66 -1.24
CA PRO A 8 10.00 -10.87 -2.52
C PRO A 8 9.04 -10.98 -3.71
N ARG A 9 7.86 -11.56 -3.48
CA ARG A 9 6.81 -11.65 -4.50
C ARG A 9 6.25 -10.29 -4.90
N PHE A 10 6.04 -9.40 -3.93
CA PHE A 10 5.59 -8.04 -4.18
C PHE A 10 6.62 -7.27 -5.02
N THR A 11 7.91 -7.41 -4.70
CA THR A 11 8.99 -6.79 -5.48
C THR A 11 8.99 -7.28 -6.92
N ALA A 12 8.85 -8.61 -7.15
CA ALA A 12 8.77 -9.17 -8.49
C ALA A 12 7.56 -8.64 -9.28
N ASP A 13 6.39 -8.52 -8.64
CA ASP A 13 5.19 -7.99 -9.28
C ASP A 13 5.31 -6.48 -9.56
N LEU A 14 5.96 -5.73 -8.68
CA LEU A 14 6.31 -4.32 -8.89
C LEU A 14 7.28 -4.14 -10.08
N HIS A 15 8.24 -5.04 -10.26
CA HIS A 15 9.17 -5.04 -11.40
C HIS A 15 8.49 -5.40 -12.73
N ARG A 16 7.34 -6.08 -12.72
CA ARG A 16 6.59 -6.40 -13.94
C ARG A 16 5.72 -5.24 -14.43
N LEU A 17 5.47 -4.24 -13.58
CA LEU A 17 4.71 -3.05 -13.96
C LEU A 17 5.48 -2.21 -14.97
N SER A 18 4.76 -1.65 -15.95
CA SER A 18 5.31 -0.62 -16.84
C SER A 18 5.71 0.64 -16.07
N PRO A 19 6.58 1.50 -16.61
CA PRO A 19 6.98 2.74 -15.94
C PRO A 19 5.78 3.62 -15.53
N ALA A 20 4.76 3.72 -16.40
CA ALA A 20 3.54 4.47 -16.12
C ALA A 20 2.73 3.84 -14.97
N GLN A 21 2.61 2.51 -14.94
CA GLN A 21 1.93 1.80 -13.86
C GLN A 21 2.66 1.97 -12.53
N ARG A 22 4.00 1.89 -12.51
CA ARG A 22 4.79 2.15 -11.30
C ARG A 22 4.61 3.58 -10.80
N HIS A 23 4.51 4.56 -11.70
CA HIS A 23 4.25 5.94 -11.32
C HIS A 23 2.89 6.09 -10.63
N ARG A 24 1.82 5.57 -11.25
CA ARG A 24 0.47 5.55 -10.65
C ARG A 24 0.45 4.83 -9.30
N PHE A 25 1.10 3.67 -9.23
CA PHE A 25 1.22 2.91 -8.00
C PHE A 25 1.87 3.72 -6.88
N ARG A 26 3.00 4.37 -7.15
CA ARG A 26 3.70 5.22 -6.17
C ARG A 26 2.86 6.41 -5.72
N GLN A 27 2.13 7.04 -6.62
CA GLN A 27 1.20 8.13 -6.27
C GLN A 27 0.08 7.65 -5.34
N ALA A 28 -0.50 6.48 -5.63
CA ALA A 28 -1.54 5.90 -4.78
C ALA A 28 -1.00 5.54 -3.39
N VAL A 29 0.21 4.97 -3.30
CA VAL A 29 0.87 4.68 -2.02
C VAL A 29 1.14 5.96 -1.23
N ALA A 30 1.63 7.02 -1.89
CA ALA A 30 1.86 8.30 -1.22
C ALA A 30 0.55 8.88 -0.66
N ALA A 31 -0.52 8.90 -1.45
CA ALA A 31 -1.84 9.35 -1.01
C ALA A 31 -2.38 8.50 0.16
N PHE A 32 -2.19 7.19 0.11
CA PHE A 32 -2.57 6.28 1.19
C PHE A 32 -1.81 6.57 2.50
N VAL A 33 -0.49 6.78 2.42
CA VAL A 33 0.34 7.12 3.57
C VAL A 33 -0.03 8.49 4.16
N ASP A 34 -0.34 9.46 3.30
CA ASP A 34 -0.80 10.78 3.75
C ASP A 34 -2.14 10.69 4.48
N ASP A 35 -3.10 9.95 3.92
CA ASP A 35 -4.41 9.73 4.55
C ASP A 35 -4.27 8.98 5.89
N LEU A 36 -3.37 7.98 5.96
CA LEU A 36 -3.02 7.29 7.22
C LEU A 36 -2.45 8.26 8.27
N ARG A 37 -1.48 9.10 7.87
CA ARG A 37 -0.83 10.06 8.77
C ARG A 37 -1.75 11.16 9.24
N ALA A 38 -2.69 11.57 8.38
CA ALA A 38 -3.69 12.56 8.74
C ALA A 38 -4.62 12.07 9.85
N GLY A 39 -4.72 10.74 10.07
CA GLY A 39 -5.42 10.15 11.21
C GLY A 39 -6.92 10.42 11.22
N ARG A 40 -7.49 10.88 10.11
CA ARG A 40 -8.88 11.36 10.05
C ARG A 40 -9.93 10.24 9.94
N GLY A 41 -9.48 8.98 9.88
CA GLY A 41 -10.35 7.80 9.78
C GLY A 41 -10.98 7.58 8.40
N TYR A 42 -10.62 8.37 7.39
CA TYR A 42 -11.13 8.22 6.02
C TYR A 42 -10.00 8.25 4.99
N PHE A 43 -10.15 7.43 3.95
CA PHE A 43 -9.28 7.41 2.78
C PHE A 43 -9.97 8.08 1.60
N ARG A 44 -9.20 8.63 0.67
CA ARG A 44 -9.71 9.13 -0.61
C ARG A 44 -10.51 8.03 -1.31
N VAL A 45 -11.72 8.37 -1.78
CA VAL A 45 -12.65 7.43 -2.45
C VAL A 45 -11.98 6.69 -3.63
N GLY A 46 -11.08 7.36 -4.35
CA GLY A 46 -10.33 6.76 -5.46
C GLY A 46 -9.42 5.59 -5.07
N LEU A 47 -8.96 5.54 -3.81
CA LEU A 47 -8.10 4.46 -3.32
C LEU A 47 -8.89 3.19 -2.96
N ARG A 48 -10.21 3.30 -2.78
CA ARG A 48 -11.13 2.17 -2.46
C ARG A 48 -10.54 1.22 -1.40
N VAL A 49 -9.95 1.80 -0.35
CA VAL A 49 -9.29 1.04 0.70
C VAL A 49 -10.31 0.19 1.44
N LYS A 50 -10.06 -1.11 1.59
CA LYS A 50 -10.92 -2.05 2.30
C LYS A 50 -10.09 -3.06 3.08
N GLY A 51 -10.62 -3.57 4.19
CA GLY A 51 -10.04 -4.71 4.89
C GLY A 51 -10.26 -6.02 4.13
N VAL A 52 -9.27 -6.90 4.12
CA VAL A 52 -9.37 -8.25 3.56
C VAL A 52 -10.00 -9.17 4.61
N ARG A 53 -11.20 -9.70 4.35
CA ARG A 53 -11.97 -10.48 5.35
C ARG A 53 -11.25 -11.76 5.81
N SER A 54 -10.54 -12.45 4.91
CA SER A 54 -9.80 -13.67 5.23
C SER A 54 -8.46 -13.43 5.90
N ALA A 55 -8.01 -12.17 6.00
CA ALA A 55 -6.73 -11.78 6.57
C ALA A 55 -6.88 -10.51 7.43
N PRO A 56 -7.28 -10.64 8.70
CA PRO A 56 -7.40 -9.51 9.62
C PRO A 56 -6.10 -8.69 9.69
N GLY A 57 -6.23 -7.35 9.65
CA GLY A 57 -5.08 -6.44 9.64
C GLY A 57 -4.45 -6.21 8.26
N VAL A 58 -4.88 -6.94 7.23
CA VAL A 58 -4.51 -6.68 5.84
C VAL A 58 -5.58 -5.82 5.18
N PHE A 59 -5.13 -4.79 4.46
CA PHE A 59 -5.94 -3.88 3.68
C PHE A 59 -5.60 -4.04 2.20
N GLU A 60 -6.58 -3.88 1.34
CA GLU A 60 -6.42 -3.78 -0.10
C GLU A 60 -6.69 -2.34 -0.54
N LEU A 61 -5.83 -1.79 -1.38
CA LEU A 61 -6.03 -0.50 -2.05
C LEU A 61 -6.05 -0.68 -3.57
N THR A 62 -6.82 0.19 -4.24
CA THR A 62 -6.91 0.31 -5.69
C THR A 62 -6.05 1.48 -6.16
N TRP A 63 -5.19 1.25 -7.16
CA TRP A 63 -4.29 2.26 -7.71
C TRP A 63 -4.36 2.41 -9.23
N ASP A 64 -5.07 1.50 -9.91
CA ASP A 64 -5.44 1.57 -11.32
C ASP A 64 -6.72 0.74 -11.54
N SER A 65 -7.32 0.79 -12.73
CA SER A 65 -8.53 0.01 -13.09
C SER A 65 -8.42 -1.47 -12.69
N ASN A 66 -7.30 -2.10 -13.06
CA ASN A 66 -6.93 -3.47 -12.68
C ASN A 66 -5.81 -3.55 -11.63
N GLY A 67 -5.36 -2.40 -11.10
CA GLY A 67 -4.30 -2.33 -10.11
C GLY A 67 -4.84 -2.50 -8.70
N ARG A 68 -4.41 -3.55 -8.00
CA ARG A 68 -4.66 -3.76 -6.57
C ARG A 68 -3.34 -3.98 -5.85
N ALA A 69 -3.26 -3.56 -4.59
CA ALA A 69 -2.15 -3.87 -3.71
C ALA A 69 -2.66 -4.15 -2.32
N THR A 70 -2.10 -5.16 -1.67
CA THR A 70 -2.36 -5.46 -0.27
C THR A 70 -1.26 -4.89 0.60
N CYS A 71 -1.64 -4.34 1.74
CA CYS A 71 -0.73 -3.83 2.75
C CYS A 71 -1.20 -4.30 4.13
N GLN A 72 -0.26 -4.61 5.00
CA GLN A 72 -0.53 -4.92 6.40
C GLN A 72 0.14 -3.86 7.26
N TYR A 73 -0.52 -3.44 8.33
CA TYR A 73 0.15 -2.64 9.34
C TYR A 73 1.03 -3.56 10.17
N GLY A 74 2.34 -3.56 9.87
CA GLY A 74 3.33 -4.29 10.66
C GLY A 74 3.77 -3.49 11.89
N PRO A 75 4.40 -4.14 12.89
CA PRO A 75 5.16 -3.43 13.91
C PRO A 75 6.18 -2.52 13.21
N ALA A 76 6.42 -1.34 13.77
CA ALA A 76 7.51 -0.50 13.27
C ALA A 76 8.82 -1.29 13.40
N ILE A 77 9.41 -1.68 12.27
CA ILE A 77 10.74 -2.31 12.28
C ILE A 77 11.71 -1.26 12.85
N PRO A 78 12.34 -1.51 14.01
CA PRO A 78 13.32 -0.58 14.56
C PRO A 78 14.43 -0.39 13.53
N THR A 79 14.73 0.87 13.20
CA THR A 79 15.94 1.17 12.43
C THR A 79 17.10 1.05 13.40
N GLY A 80 17.84 -0.06 13.37
CA GLY A 80 19.06 -0.20 14.15
C GLY A 80 19.42 -1.65 14.47
N VAL A 81 20.66 -1.98 14.15
CA VAL A 81 21.43 -3.20 14.45
C VAL A 81 21.65 -3.34 15.95
#